data_AF-A0A2E4QPL0-F1
#
_entry.id   AF-A0A2E4QPL0-F1
#
_cell.length_a   1.000
_cell.length_b   1.000
_cell.length_c   1.000
_cell.angle_alpha   90.00
_cell.angle_beta   90.00
_cell.angle_gamma   90.00
#
_symmetry.space_group_name_H-M   'P 1'
#
loop_
_entity.id
_entity.type
_entity.pdbx_description
1 polymer ?
#
loop_
_entity_poly.entity_id
_entity_poly.type
_entity_poly.pdbx_seq_one_letter_code
_entity_poly.pdbx_strand_id
1 'polypeptide(L)'
;MIEPLCRDCRAVGRIVLANHVDHIMAISSGGDPFPNHDGLASLCASCHGAKTSRGDEAGAIRSSKPRKGCGVDGSPLDSSHPWHEKSLSADDQGPTGGILSQLVLRGR
;
A
#
# COMPACT_ATOMS: atom_id res chain seq x y z
N MET A 1 -16.03 -14.48 9.81
CA MET A 1 -16.34 -14.95 8.45
C MET A 1 -15.07 -15.53 7.86
N ILE A 2 -15.08 -16.77 7.37
CA ILE A 2 -13.90 -17.41 6.79
C ILE A 2 -13.72 -16.87 5.36
N GLU A 3 -12.54 -16.35 5.06
CA GLU A 3 -12.19 -15.77 3.75
C GLU A 3 -11.29 -16.78 2.99
N PRO A 4 -11.80 -17.55 2.02
CA PRO A 4 -11.00 -18.57 1.32
C PRO A 4 -10.03 -17.97 0.28
N LEU A 5 -10.24 -16.69 -0.08
CA LEU A 5 -9.40 -15.96 -1.03
C LEU A 5 -8.37 -15.11 -0.29
N CYS A 6 -7.25 -14.84 -0.96
CA CYS A 6 -6.26 -13.88 -0.50
C CYS A 6 -6.87 -12.47 -0.49
N ARG A 7 -6.96 -11.88 0.71
CA ARG A 7 -7.53 -10.54 0.95
C ARG A 7 -6.88 -9.48 0.07
N ASP A 8 -5.54 -9.49 0.02
CA ASP A 8 -4.76 -8.50 -0.74
C ASP A 8 -4.90 -8.66 -2.26
N CYS A 9 -4.98 -9.89 -2.75
CA CYS A 9 -5.24 -10.13 -4.17
C CYS A 9 -6.65 -9.71 -4.54
N ARG A 10 -7.64 -10.00 -3.68
CA ARG A 10 -9.03 -9.60 -3.90
C ARG A 10 -9.21 -8.09 -3.94
N ALA A 11 -8.50 -7.35 -3.08
CA ALA A 11 -8.50 -5.89 -3.06
C ALA A 11 -8.05 -5.26 -4.40
N VAL A 12 -7.30 -6.01 -5.21
CA VAL A 12 -6.79 -5.56 -6.52
C VAL A 12 -7.43 -6.29 -7.70
N GLY A 13 -8.59 -6.91 -7.47
CA GLY A 13 -9.37 -7.60 -8.51
C GLY A 13 -8.81 -8.96 -8.93
N ARG A 14 -7.87 -9.54 -8.19
CA ARG A 14 -7.32 -10.88 -8.46
C ARG A 14 -8.00 -11.95 -7.61
N ILE A 15 -8.36 -13.07 -8.24
CA ILE A 15 -8.92 -14.24 -7.55
C ILE A 15 -7.80 -15.24 -7.30
N VAL A 16 -7.29 -15.28 -6.07
CA VAL A 16 -6.19 -16.16 -5.65
C VAL A 16 -6.58 -16.82 -4.33
N LEU A 17 -6.39 -18.13 -4.21
CA LEU A 17 -6.64 -18.87 -2.98
C LEU A 17 -5.65 -18.45 -1.88
N ALA A 18 -6.15 -18.34 -0.65
CA ALA A 18 -5.30 -18.17 0.52
C ALA A 18 -4.75 -19.53 1.00
N ASN A 19 -3.52 -19.51 1.49
CA ASN A 19 -2.87 -20.66 2.11
C ASN A 19 -2.12 -20.31 3.41
N HIS A 20 -2.13 -19.03 3.80
CA HIS A 20 -1.63 -18.54 5.07
C HIS A 20 -2.68 -17.69 5.76
N VAL A 21 -2.68 -17.75 7.10
CA VAL A 21 -3.43 -16.84 7.97
C VAL A 21 -2.40 -16.00 8.70
N ASP A 22 -2.59 -14.69 8.70
CA ASP A 22 -1.61 -13.74 9.23
C ASP A 22 -2.31 -12.66 10.06
N HIS A 23 -1.63 -12.14 11.08
CA HIS A 23 -2.16 -11.07 11.91
C HIS A 23 -2.21 -9.77 11.12
N ILE A 24 -3.35 -9.07 11.13
CA ILE A 24 -3.48 -7.75 10.47
C ILE A 24 -2.51 -6.75 11.10
N MET A 25 -2.46 -6.73 12.43
CA MET A 25 -1.47 -6.00 13.22
C MET A 25 -0.44 -7.00 13.73
N ALA A 26 0.82 -6.82 13.35
CA ALA A 26 1.89 -7.71 13.80
C ALA A 26 1.97 -7.73 15.34
N ILE A 27 2.24 -8.91 15.92
CA ILE A 27 2.41 -9.06 17.38
C ILE A 27 3.56 -8.18 17.88
N SER A 28 4.64 -8.07 17.10
CA SER A 28 5.79 -7.19 17.39
C SER A 28 5.42 -5.71 17.50
N SER A 29 4.32 -5.31 16.86
CA SER A 29 3.80 -3.94 16.84
C SER A 29 2.64 -3.75 17.83
N GLY A 30 2.46 -4.68 18.78
CA GLY A 30 1.41 -4.61 19.81
C GLY A 30 0.10 -5.31 19.45
N GLY A 31 0.07 -6.10 18.37
CA GLY A 31 -1.10 -6.92 18.02
C GLY A 31 -1.39 -8.00 19.05
N ASP A 32 -2.68 -8.30 19.26
CA ASP A 32 -3.11 -9.43 20.07
C ASP A 32 -2.56 -10.74 19.49
N PRO A 33 -1.88 -11.60 20.27
CA PRO A 33 -1.42 -12.90 19.80
C PRO A 33 -2.55 -13.84 19.38
N PHE A 34 -3.74 -13.72 19.99
CA PHE A 34 -4.88 -14.60 19.77
C PHE A 34 -6.18 -13.82 19.49
N PRO A 35 -6.21 -13.00 18.42
CA PRO A 35 -7.37 -12.19 18.13
C PRO A 35 -8.51 -13.06 17.59
N ASN A 36 -9.72 -12.51 17.60
CA ASN A 36 -10.82 -13.04 16.81
C ASN A 36 -10.49 -13.01 15.31
N HIS A 37 -11.32 -13.65 14.49
CA HIS A 37 -11.09 -13.75 13.04
C HIS A 37 -11.00 -12.40 12.31
N ASP A 38 -11.51 -11.33 12.90
CA ASP A 38 -11.42 -9.95 12.39
C ASP A 38 -10.01 -9.37 12.52
N GLY A 39 -9.18 -9.85 13.47
CA GLY A 39 -7.77 -9.50 13.59
C GLY A 39 -6.83 -10.31 12.70
N LEU A 40 -7.38 -11.24 11.90
CA LEU A 40 -6.63 -12.12 11.01
C LEU A 40 -6.97 -11.83 9.53
N ALA A 41 -6.00 -12.05 8.66
CA ALA A 41 -6.13 -11.96 7.21
C ALA A 41 -5.73 -13.27 6.54
N SER A 42 -6.55 -13.73 5.61
CA SER A 42 -6.22 -14.84 4.71
C SER A 42 -5.36 -14.31 3.56
N LEU A 43 -4.15 -14.84 3.40
CA LEU A 43 -3.18 -14.41 2.38
C LEU A 43 -2.65 -15.60 1.57
N CYS A 44 -2.25 -15.33 0.33
CA CYS A 44 -1.42 -16.26 -0.43
C CYS A 44 0.06 -16.07 -0.05
N ALA A 45 0.91 -17.06 -0.34
CA ALA A 45 2.33 -17.05 0.01
C ALA A 45 3.09 -15.78 -0.43
N SER A 46 2.78 -15.26 -1.63
CA SER A 46 3.44 -14.05 -2.15
C SER A 46 3.02 -12.79 -1.40
N CYS A 47 1.73 -12.66 -1.07
CA CYS A 47 1.22 -11.53 -0.28
C CYS A 47 1.71 -11.61 1.17
N HIS A 48 1.73 -12.80 1.77
CA HIS A 48 2.27 -13.02 3.10
C HIS A 48 3.75 -12.60 3.19
N GLY A 49 4.61 -13.12 2.30
CA GLY A 49 6.02 -12.71 2.27
C GLY A 49 6.22 -11.21 1.98
N ALA A 50 5.37 -10.61 1.17
CA ALA A 50 5.38 -9.16 0.92
C ALA A 50 4.99 -8.35 2.16
N LYS A 51 4.03 -8.82 2.97
CA LYS A 51 3.71 -8.21 4.27
C LYS A 51 4.88 -8.34 5.23
N THR A 52 5.37 -9.56 5.45
CA THR A 52 6.49 -9.82 6.37
C THR A 52 7.69 -8.95 6.02
N SER A 53 8.10 -8.92 4.75
CA SER A 53 9.27 -8.15 4.31
C SER A 53 9.14 -6.63 4.49
N ARG A 54 7.92 -6.09 4.61
CA ARG A 54 7.67 -4.65 4.82
C ARG A 54 7.31 -4.30 6.25
N GLY A 55 6.76 -5.24 7.00
CA GLY A 55 6.33 -5.05 8.38
C GLY A 55 7.50 -4.99 9.36
N ASP A 56 7.19 -4.59 10.59
CA ASP A 56 8.16 -4.51 11.68
C ASP A 56 8.79 -5.87 12.00
N GLU A 57 8.07 -6.94 11.72
CA GLU A 57 8.48 -8.35 11.82
C GLU A 57 9.73 -8.70 11.00
N ALA A 58 10.07 -7.93 9.94
CA ALA A 58 11.32 -8.12 9.20
C ALA A 58 12.57 -7.59 9.91
N GLY A 59 12.45 -6.73 10.93
CA GLY A 59 13.60 -6.16 11.63
C GLY A 59 14.63 -5.52 10.69
N ALA A 60 15.89 -5.94 10.79
CA ALA A 60 17.01 -5.37 10.01
C ALA A 60 16.95 -5.64 8.50
N ILE A 61 16.17 -6.65 8.05
CA ILE A 61 16.03 -6.99 6.63
C ILE A 61 14.79 -6.36 5.98
N ARG A 62 14.15 -5.40 6.66
CA ARG A 62 12.95 -4.73 6.15
C ARG A 62 13.18 -4.06 4.80
N SER A 63 12.23 -4.23 3.90
CA SER A 63 12.23 -3.59 2.60
C SER A 63 11.49 -2.25 2.66
N SER A 64 12.18 -1.17 2.28
CA SER A 64 11.56 0.13 2.03
C SER A 64 10.85 0.22 0.67
N LYS A 65 10.84 -0.87 -0.11
CA LYS A 65 10.25 -0.87 -1.45
C LYS A 65 8.72 -0.90 -1.34
N PRO A 66 8.03 0.10 -1.93
CA PRO A 66 6.57 0.16 -1.87
C PRO A 66 5.92 -1.03 -2.59
N ARG A 67 4.64 -1.27 -2.31
CA ARG A 67 3.82 -2.23 -3.06
C ARG A 67 3.74 -1.82 -4.52
N LYS A 68 4.23 -2.72 -5.38
CA LYS A 68 4.16 -2.56 -6.83
C LYS A 68 2.72 -2.77 -7.32
N GLY A 69 2.31 -1.97 -8.30
CA GLY A 69 1.05 -2.09 -9.03
C GLY A 69 0.15 -0.87 -8.86
N CYS A 70 -0.91 -0.82 -9.68
CA CYS A 70 -1.95 0.19 -9.65
C CYS A 70 -3.35 -0.46 -9.57
N GLY A 71 -4.30 0.30 -9.03
CA GLY A 71 -5.73 -0.02 -9.06
C GLY A 71 -6.37 0.27 -10.42
N VAL A 72 -7.68 0.05 -10.52
CA VAL A 72 -8.46 0.27 -11.75
C VAL A 72 -8.54 1.75 -12.15
N ASP A 73 -8.35 2.65 -11.19
CA ASP A 73 -8.30 4.09 -11.34
C ASP A 73 -6.90 4.61 -11.69
N GLY A 74 -5.91 3.72 -11.76
CA GLY A 74 -4.50 4.06 -12.02
C GLY A 74 -3.73 4.49 -10.78
N SER A 75 -4.36 4.59 -9.61
CA SER A 75 -3.69 4.95 -8.35
C SER A 75 -2.78 3.80 -7.87
N PRO A 76 -1.62 4.07 -7.26
CA PRO A 76 -0.79 3.01 -6.69
C PRO A 76 -1.52 2.23 -5.59
N LEU A 77 -1.19 0.95 -5.50
CA LEU A 77 -1.71 0.07 -4.44
C LEU A 77 -1.11 0.36 -3.05
N ASP A 78 0.01 1.08 -3.01
CA ASP A 78 0.66 1.51 -1.78
C ASP A 78 0.33 2.98 -1.53
N SER A 79 -0.28 3.28 -0.38
CA SER A 79 -0.55 4.65 0.05
C SER A 79 0.73 5.46 0.25
N SER A 80 1.84 4.79 0.55
CA SER A 80 3.15 5.41 0.75
C SER A 80 3.94 5.54 -0.56
N HIS A 81 3.37 5.21 -1.72
CA HIS A 81 4.08 5.35 -2.99
C HIS A 81 4.27 6.84 -3.35
N PRO A 82 5.43 7.28 -3.88
CA PRO A 82 5.71 8.68 -4.22
C PRO A 82 4.74 9.41 -5.18
N TRP A 83 3.84 8.69 -5.85
CA TRP A 83 2.83 9.21 -6.78
C TRP A 83 1.39 8.87 -6.34
N HIS A 84 1.21 8.45 -5.08
CA HIS A 84 -0.11 8.21 -4.50
C HIS A 84 -0.85 9.54 -4.29
N GLU A 85 -0.12 10.58 -3.88
CA GLU A 85 -0.60 11.96 -3.90
C GLU A 85 -0.67 12.43 -5.36
N LYS A 86 -1.85 12.83 -5.84
CA LYS A 86 -1.98 13.48 -7.15
C LYS A 86 -1.12 14.73 -7.15
N SER A 87 -0.27 14.90 -8.17
CA SER A 87 0.34 16.20 -8.40
C SER A 87 -0.77 17.20 -8.70
N LEU A 88 -0.71 18.39 -8.11
CA LEU A 88 -1.65 19.50 -8.38
C LEU A 88 -1.75 19.85 -9.87
N SER A 89 -0.81 19.36 -10.69
CA SER A 89 -0.77 19.55 -12.14
C SER A 89 -1.69 18.61 -12.93
N ALA A 90 -2.31 17.61 -12.30
CA ALA A 90 -3.20 16.65 -12.97
C ALA A 90 -4.70 17.00 -12.89
N ASP A 91 -5.05 18.12 -12.25
CA ASP A 91 -6.41 18.64 -12.27
C ASP A 91 -6.68 19.37 -13.59
N ASP A 92 -7.84 19.11 -14.20
CA ASP A 92 -8.33 19.74 -15.44
C ASP A 92 -8.55 21.26 -15.30
N GLN A 93 -8.49 21.75 -14.07
CA GLN A 93 -8.45 23.17 -13.73
C GLN A 93 -7.00 23.62 -13.75
N GLY A 94 -6.49 23.96 -14.94
CA GLY A 94 -5.32 24.82 -15.03
C GLY A 94 -5.53 26.07 -14.16
N PRO A 95 -4.47 26.62 -13.54
CA PRO A 95 -4.61 27.79 -12.67
C PRO A 95 -5.38 28.86 -13.44
N THR A 96 -6.54 29.29 -12.91
CA THR A 96 -7.28 30.43 -13.46
C THR A 96 -6.29 31.57 -13.53
N GLY A 97 -5.95 32.01 -14.76
CA GLY A 97 -4.82 32.86 -15.06
C GLY A 97 -4.71 34.08 -14.15
N GLY A 98 -4.05 33.90 -13.01
CA GLY A 98 -3.55 34.94 -12.14
C GLY A 98 -2.09 35.09 -12.48
N ILE A 99 -1.82 36.05 -13.37
CA ILE A 99 -0.49 36.49 -13.75
C ILE A 99 0.31 36.70 -12.46
N LEU A 100 1.32 35.87 -12.19
CA LEU A 100 2.53 36.14 -11.40
C LEU A 100 3.29 34.83 -11.07
N SER A 101 3.75 34.09 -12.09
CA SER A 101 4.85 33.14 -11.89
C SER A 101 6.17 33.91 -11.88
N GLN A 102 6.67 34.26 -10.70
CA GLN A 102 8.07 34.68 -10.58
C GLN A 102 8.97 33.45 -10.69
N LEU A 103 9.48 33.24 -11.90
CA LEU A 103 10.53 32.28 -12.20
C LEU A 103 11.84 32.78 -11.55
N VAL A 104 12.22 32.23 -10.40
CA VAL A 104 13.56 32.49 -9.82
C VAL A 104 14.59 31.78 -10.69
N LEU A 105 15.22 32.56 -11.59
CA LEU A 105 16.48 32.20 -12.23
C LEU A 105 17.59 32.24 -11.17
N ARG A 106 18.06 31.07 -10.71
CA ARG A 106 19.36 30.98 -10.04
C ARG A 106 20.42 30.74 -11.11
N GLY A 107 21.18 31.79 -11.39
CA GLY A 107 22.32 31.77 -12.30
C GLY A 107 23.66 31.57 -11.58
N ARG A 108 24.58 31.01 -12.38
CA ARG A 108 26.04 30.82 -12.25
C ARG A 108 26.54 29.71 -11.31
#